data_AF-A0A1V2I2C5-F1
#
_entry.id   AF-A0A1V2I2C5-F1
#
_cell.length_a   1.000
_cell.length_b   1.000
_cell.length_c   1.000
_cell.angle_alpha   90.00
_cell.angle_beta   90.00
_cell.angle_gamma   90.00
#
_symmetry.space_group_name_H-M   'P 1'
#
loop_
_entity.id
_entity.type
_entity.pdbx_description
1 polymer ?
#
loop_
_entity_poly.entity_id
_entity_poly.type
_entity_poly.pdbx_seq_one_letter_code
_entity_poly.pdbx_strand_id
1 'polypeptide(L)'
;MRTRLAVALPLAAATIVVTATGCSQKAQEPGRDAPVTSHDDKPARVINMPDGFSNVSAKCDGPNMVYVVYHSDADYGSIAVAPNDPRCAGNAG
;
A
#
# COMPACT_ATOMS: atom_id res chain seq x y z
N MET A 1 -25.62 6.77 -39.44
CA MET A 1 -24.53 7.17 -38.52
C MET A 1 -25.01 7.55 -37.11
N ARG A 2 -26.30 7.85 -36.88
CA ARG A 2 -26.84 8.20 -35.54
C ARG A 2 -27.08 7.00 -34.60
N THR A 3 -27.33 5.81 -35.15
CA THR A 3 -27.57 4.58 -34.39
C THR A 3 -26.31 3.94 -33.80
N ARG A 4 -25.11 4.26 -34.31
CA ARG A 4 -23.84 3.75 -33.76
C ARG A 4 -23.37 4.48 -32.50
N LEU A 5 -23.80 5.74 -32.29
CA LEU A 5 -23.53 6.49 -31.06
C LEU A 5 -24.41 6.04 -29.88
N ALA A 6 -25.60 5.51 -30.15
CA ALA A 6 -26.57 5.14 -29.11
C ALA A 6 -26.13 3.92 -28.28
N VAL A 7 -25.22 3.08 -28.79
CA VAL A 7 -24.73 1.87 -28.11
C VAL A 7 -23.39 2.09 -27.42
N ALA A 8 -22.58 3.06 -27.88
CA ALA A 8 -21.26 3.34 -27.31
C ALA A 8 -21.34 4.01 -25.92
N LEU A 9 -22.34 4.87 -25.70
CA LEU A 9 -22.57 5.57 -24.44
C LEU A 9 -22.88 4.64 -23.25
N PRO A 10 -23.82 3.66 -23.35
CA PRO A 10 -24.12 2.77 -22.23
C PRO A 10 -22.96 1.82 -21.91
N LEU A 11 -22.16 1.37 -22.90
CA LEU A 11 -20.99 0.53 -22.63
C LEU A 11 -19.90 1.29 -21.85
N ALA A 12 -19.61 2.53 -22.24
CA ALA A 12 -18.62 3.35 -21.54
C ALA A 12 -19.06 3.66 -20.10
N ALA A 13 -20.34 3.96 -19.89
CA ALA A 13 -20.91 4.15 -18.56
C ALA A 13 -20.84 2.87 -17.70
N ALA A 14 -21.13 1.70 -18.28
CA ALA A 14 -21.04 0.42 -17.58
C ALA A 14 -19.60 0.10 -17.15
N THR A 15 -18.60 0.37 -18.00
CA THR A 15 -17.19 0.17 -17.62
C THR A 15 -16.76 1.07 -16.47
N ILE A 16 -17.19 2.34 -16.45
CA ILE A 16 -16.86 3.27 -15.35
C ILE A 16 -17.45 2.78 -14.03
N VAL A 17 -18.71 2.34 -14.04
CA VAL A 17 -19.39 1.83 -12.83
C VAL A 17 -18.71 0.57 -12.30
N VAL A 18 -18.33 -0.38 -13.17
CA VAL A 18 -17.63 -1.62 -12.76
C VAL A 18 -16.23 -1.32 -12.21
N THR A 19 -15.50 -0.36 -12.78
CA THR A 19 -14.18 0.04 -12.23
C THR A 19 -14.30 0.80 -10.92
N ALA A 20 -15.36 1.57 -10.71
CA ALA A 20 -15.57 2.34 -9.48
C ALA A 20 -15.98 1.46 -8.28
N THR A 21 -16.75 0.39 -8.51
CA THR A 21 -17.11 -0.56 -7.45
C THR A 21 -15.93 -1.42 -7.01
N GLY A 22 -14.98 -1.74 -7.90
CA GLY A 22 -13.77 -2.48 -7.56
C GLY A 22 -12.87 -1.77 -6.55
N CYS A 23 -12.68 -0.44 -6.67
CA CYS A 23 -11.89 0.33 -5.69
C CYS A 23 -12.59 0.50 -4.33
N SER A 24 -13.93 0.39 -4.28
CA SER A 24 -14.70 0.56 -3.04
C SER A 24 -14.63 -0.64 -2.11
N GLN A 25 -14.31 -1.84 -2.63
CA GLN A 25 -14.26 -3.06 -1.81
C GLN A 25 -13.14 -3.02 -0.76
N LYS A 26 -11.97 -2.45 -1.09
CA LYS A 26 -10.85 -2.29 -0.15
C LYS A 26 -11.19 -1.41 1.06
N ALA A 27 -12.15 -0.50 0.92
CA ALA A 27 -12.61 0.36 2.01
C ALA A 27 -13.59 -0.36 2.98
N GLN A 28 -14.10 -1.53 2.59
CA GLN A 28 -15.18 -2.25 3.28
C GLN A 28 -14.75 -3.63 3.79
N GLU A 29 -13.48 -4.00 3.71
CA GLU A 29 -13.02 -5.32 4.14
C GLU A 29 -13.11 -5.48 5.68
N PRO A 30 -13.68 -6.60 6.17
CA PRO A 30 -13.65 -6.94 7.59
C PRO A 30 -12.21 -7.26 8.01
N GLY A 31 -11.68 -6.49 8.97
CA GLY A 31 -10.26 -6.52 9.36
C GLY A 31 -9.45 -5.31 8.90
N ARG A 32 -10.10 -4.19 8.54
CA ARG A 32 -9.41 -2.89 8.34
C ARG A 32 -8.33 -2.69 9.40
N ASP A 33 -7.18 -2.21 8.94
CA ASP A 33 -6.17 -1.66 9.83
C ASP A 33 -6.84 -0.71 10.84
N ALA A 34 -6.42 -0.83 12.09
CA ALA A 34 -6.93 -0.02 13.19
C ALA A 34 -6.95 1.47 12.77
N PRO A 35 -7.94 2.27 13.22
CA PRO A 35 -8.00 3.68 12.91
C PRO A 35 -6.63 4.35 13.14
N VAL A 36 -6.03 4.82 12.06
CA VAL A 36 -4.71 5.45 12.10
C VAL A 36 -4.86 6.88 12.60
N THR A 37 -4.12 7.23 13.65
CA THR A 37 -4.12 8.58 14.23
C THR A 37 -3.17 9.53 13.49
N SER A 38 -2.17 8.98 12.81
CA SER A 38 -1.19 9.71 12.01
C SER A 38 -0.59 8.83 10.91
N HIS A 39 0.01 9.47 9.91
CA HIS A 39 0.82 8.83 8.88
C HIS A 39 2.24 9.39 8.92
N ASP A 40 3.25 8.54 8.74
CA ASP A 40 4.60 8.98 8.45
C ASP A 40 4.84 8.92 6.93
N ASP A 41 4.78 10.09 6.30
CA ASP A 41 4.98 10.25 4.85
C ASP A 41 6.44 10.49 4.46
N LYS A 42 7.39 10.48 5.42
CA LYS A 42 8.81 10.62 5.09
C LYS A 42 9.28 9.45 4.22
N PRO A 43 10.26 9.63 3.32
CA PRO A 43 10.78 8.54 2.50
C PRO A 43 11.26 7.37 3.37
N ALA A 44 10.83 6.15 3.04
CA ALA A 44 11.41 4.94 3.62
C ALA A 44 12.76 4.65 2.98
N ARG A 45 13.68 4.05 3.74
CA ARG A 45 14.87 3.44 3.13
C ARG A 45 14.43 2.15 2.45
N VAL A 46 14.82 1.96 1.20
CA VAL A 46 14.55 0.72 0.46
C VAL A 46 15.83 -0.10 0.38
N ILE A 47 15.72 -1.38 0.68
CA ILE A 47 16.77 -2.38 0.49
C ILE A 47 16.35 -3.19 -0.74
N ASN A 48 17.09 -3.01 -1.84
CA ASN A 48 16.83 -3.71 -3.09
C ASN A 48 17.42 -5.12 -3.04
N MET A 49 16.61 -6.11 -3.39
CA MET A 49 16.99 -7.52 -3.48
C MET A 49 16.90 -7.97 -4.95
N PRO A 50 18.01 -7.98 -5.70
CA PRO A 50 17.98 -8.23 -7.15
C PRO A 50 17.90 -9.71 -7.54
N ASP A 51 17.97 -10.61 -6.56
CA ASP A 51 18.09 -12.07 -6.69
C ASP A 51 16.73 -12.80 -6.67
N GLY A 52 15.64 -12.08 -6.90
CA GLY A 52 14.29 -12.62 -6.95
C GLY A 52 13.55 -12.64 -5.61
N PHE A 53 14.20 -12.19 -4.53
CA PHE A 53 13.50 -11.89 -3.27
C PHE A 53 12.83 -10.50 -3.34
N SER A 54 11.79 -10.33 -2.54
CA SER A 54 11.07 -9.05 -2.46
C SER A 54 11.91 -7.97 -1.77
N ASN A 55 11.81 -6.74 -2.29
CA ASN A 55 12.46 -5.58 -1.68
C ASN A 55 11.91 -5.31 -0.27
N VAL A 56 12.74 -4.69 0.56
CA VAL A 56 12.38 -4.37 1.95
C VAL A 56 12.32 -2.87 2.14
N SER A 57 11.21 -2.37 2.69
CA SER A 57 11.12 -1.00 3.19
C SER A 57 11.52 -0.95 4.66
N ALA A 58 12.27 0.07 5.08
CA ALA A 58 12.71 0.24 6.45
C ALA A 58 12.48 1.66 6.94
N LYS A 59 11.88 1.79 8.12
CA LYS A 59 11.58 3.06 8.79
C LYS A 59 11.87 2.97 10.29
N CYS A 60 12.19 4.12 10.89
CA CYS A 60 12.30 4.22 12.33
C CYS A 60 10.92 4.48 12.95
N ASP A 61 10.61 3.76 14.01
CA ASP A 61 9.50 4.03 14.93
C ASP A 61 10.11 4.20 16.33
N GLY A 62 10.32 5.45 16.74
CA GLY A 62 11.08 5.76 17.94
C GLY A 62 12.53 5.23 17.85
N PRO A 63 13.00 4.47 18.86
CA PRO A 63 14.33 3.86 18.84
C PRO A 63 14.39 2.56 18.00
N ASN A 64 13.27 2.10 17.44
CA ASN A 64 13.19 0.80 16.76
C ASN A 64 13.22 0.97 15.24
N MET A 65 13.84 0.03 14.54
CA MET A 65 13.76 -0.05 13.07
C MET A 65 12.71 -1.10 12.69
N VAL A 66 11.71 -0.68 11.94
CA VAL A 66 10.67 -1.54 11.38
C VAL A 66 11.01 -1.83 9.92
N TYR A 67 10.99 -3.12 9.56
CA TYR A 67 11.16 -3.60 8.20
C TYR A 67 9.85 -4.21 7.71
N VAL A 68 9.42 -3.81 6.52
CA VAL A 68 8.22 -4.36 5.88
C VAL A 68 8.60 -4.81 4.47
N VAL A 69 8.34 -6.08 4.19
CA VAL A 69 8.39 -6.63 2.83
C VAL A 69 7.05 -6.37 2.18
N TYR A 70 7.05 -5.67 1.04
CA TYR A 70 5.85 -5.54 0.23
C TYR A 70 5.93 -6.51 -0.96
N HIS A 71 4.89 -7.32 -1.12
CA HIS A 71 4.67 -8.12 -2.33
C HIS A 71 3.64 -7.37 -3.18
N SER A 72 4.00 -7.02 -4.42
CA SER A 72 3.09 -6.31 -5.32
C SER A 72 1.91 -7.17 -5.80
N ASP A 73 1.97 -8.47 -5.55
CA ASP A 73 1.02 -9.50 -5.97
C ASP A 73 0.15 -10.05 -4.82
N ALA A 74 0.40 -9.65 -3.57
CA ALA A 74 -0.39 -10.07 -2.42
C ALA A 74 -0.54 -8.95 -1.38
N ASP A 75 -1.72 -8.87 -0.77
CA ASP A 75 -2.08 -7.81 0.20
C ASP A 75 -1.32 -7.90 1.54
N TYR A 76 -0.53 -8.97 1.75
CA TYR A 76 0.12 -9.26 3.02
C TYR A 76 1.65 -9.26 2.90
N GLY A 77 2.27 -8.37 3.69
CA GLY A 77 3.71 -8.29 3.87
C GLY A 77 4.16 -8.95 5.17
N SER A 78 5.42 -9.38 5.24
CA SER A 78 6.05 -9.76 6.51
C SER A 78 6.67 -8.54 7.17
N ILE A 79 6.53 -8.46 8.50
CA ILE A 79 7.08 -7.38 9.33
C ILE A 79 8.15 -7.96 10.24
N ALA A 80 9.28 -7.27 10.33
CA ALA A 80 10.32 -7.54 11.33
C ALA A 80 10.70 -6.24 12.05
N VAL A 81 10.94 -6.32 13.36
CA VAL A 81 11.33 -5.16 14.19
C VAL A 81 12.68 -5.43 14.81
N ALA A 82 13.65 -4.55 14.52
CA ALA A 82 14.93 -4.52 15.22
C ALA A 82 14.85 -3.50 16.36
N PRO A 83 14.83 -3.95 17.63
CA PRO A 83 14.70 -3.06 18.75
C PRO A 83 15.99 -2.25 18.98
N ASN A 84 15.85 -0.99 19.42
CA ASN A 84 16.97 -0.10 19.76
C ASN A 84 18.04 0.00 18.67
N ASP A 85 17.63 0.16 17.41
CA ASP A 85 18.55 0.29 16.29
C ASP A 85 19.32 1.62 16.41
N PRO A 86 20.68 1.60 16.45
CA PRO A 86 21.46 2.83 16.58
C PRO A 86 21.21 3.86 15.47
N ARG A 87 20.74 3.42 14.30
CA ARG A 87 20.39 4.30 13.17
C ARG A 87 19.10 5.07 13.41
N CYS A 88 18.31 4.67 14.41
CA CYS A 88 17.13 5.38 14.87
C CYS A 88 17.40 6.26 16.08
N ALA A 89 18.65 6.37 16.54
CA ALA A 89 19.02 7.30 17.61
C ALA A 89 18.76 8.75 17.17
N GLY A 90 17.81 9.41 17.83
CA GLY A 90 17.34 10.77 17.47
C GLY A 90 15.96 10.82 16.80
N ASN A 91 15.34 9.67 16.51
CA ASN A 91 13.95 9.57 16.04
C ASN A 91 12.97 9.19 17.15
N ALA A 92 13.36 9.37 18.43
CA ALA A 92 12.40 9.37 19.54
C ALA A 92 11.37 10.46 19.23
N GLY A 93 10.11 10.04 19.08
CA GLY A 93 9.00 10.88 18.60
C GLY A 93 8.86 12.22 19.31
#